data_AF-A0AAN8G2Y7-F1
#
_entry.id   AF-A0AAN8G2Y7-F1
#
_cell.length_a   1.000
_cell.length_b   1.000
_cell.length_c   1.000
_cell.angle_alpha   90.00
_cell.angle_beta   90.00
_cell.angle_gamma   90.00
#
_symmetry.space_group_name_H-M   'P 1'
#
loop_
_entity.id
_entity.type
_entity.pdbx_description
1 polymer ?
#
loop_
_entity_poly.entity_id
_entity_poly.type
_entity_poly.pdbx_seq_one_letter_code
_entity_poly.pdbx_strand_id
1 'polypeptide(L)' 'MLFRILLALLLLSALTTEGARRRQRPLQDECKDRSRNCKNKLKWCKSTDEGRVYQMKVNCRKTCNFCDEPMIV' A
#
# COMPACT_ATOMS: atom_id res chain seq x y z
N MET A 1 -18.05 -9.06 47.25
CA MET A 1 -18.03 -9.93 46.04
C MET A 1 -18.33 -9.17 44.76
N LEU A 2 -19.35 -8.28 44.75
CA LEU A 2 -19.70 -7.41 43.61
C LEU A 2 -18.52 -6.61 43.03
N PHE A 3 -17.66 -6.05 43.89
CA PHE A 3 -16.50 -5.26 43.47
C PHE A 3 -15.49 -6.07 42.64
N ARG A 4 -15.30 -7.35 42.96
CA ARG A 4 -14.42 -8.25 42.19
C ARG A 4 -15.01 -8.59 40.83
N ILE A 5 -16.33 -8.70 40.74
CA ILE A 5 -17.07 -8.96 39.50
C ILE A 5 -16.99 -7.74 38.57
N LEU A 6 -17.18 -6.53 39.10
CA LEU A 6 -17.03 -5.27 38.37
C LEU A 6 -15.60 -5.09 37.83
N LEU A 7 -14.58 -5.37 38.65
CA LEU A 7 -13.18 -5.31 38.22
C LEU A 7 -12.89 -6.31 37.08
N ALA A 8 -13.40 -7.53 37.19
CA ALA A 8 -13.24 -8.56 36.16
C ALA A 8 -13.91 -8.15 34.83
N LEU A 9 -15.11 -7.58 34.87
CA LEU A 9 -15.82 -7.08 33.69
C LEU A 9 -15.08 -5.91 33.01
N LEU A 10 -14.54 -4.98 33.79
CA LEU A 10 -13.72 -3.87 33.27
C LEU A 10 -12.43 -4.38 32.61
N LEU A 11 -11.74 -5.34 33.23
CA LEU A 11 -10.53 -5.95 32.66
C LEU A 11 -10.82 -6.72 31.36
N LEU A 12 -11.92 -7.47 31.30
CA LEU A 12 -12.36 -8.17 30.09
C LEU A 12 -12.63 -7.19 28.93
N SER A 13 -13.26 -6.04 29.21
CA SER A 13 -13.53 -5.03 28.19
C SER A 13 -12.26 -4.37 27.63
N ALA A 14 -11.21 -4.22 28.45
CA ALA A 14 -9.92 -3.68 28.01
C ALA A 14 -9.17 -4.66 27.08
N LEU A 15 -9.30 -5.97 27.31
CA LEU A 15 -8.68 -7.03 26.52
C LEU A 15 -9.34 -7.23 25.14
N THR A 16 -10.60 -6.81 24.95
CA THR A 16 -11.30 -6.91 23.65
C THR A 16 -11.04 -5.74 22.69
N THR A 17 -10.08 -4.85 22.99
CA THR A 17 -9.66 -3.79 22.05
C THR A 17 -8.74 -4.32 20.94
N GLU A 18 -9.12 -5.42 20.28
CA GLU A 18 -8.50 -5.86 19.04
C GLU A 18 -9.35 -5.39 17.87
N GLY A 19 -8.88 -4.39 17.12
CA GLY A 19 -9.62 -4.00 15.92
C GLY A 19 -9.15 -2.79 15.13
N ALA A 20 -8.16 -2.01 15.60
CA ALA A 20 -7.50 -1.05 14.73
C ALA A 20 -6.49 -1.77 13.83
N ARG A 21 -6.98 -2.60 12.90
CA ARG A 21 -6.16 -3.10 11.78
C ARG A 21 -5.89 -1.91 10.87
N ARG A 22 -4.91 -1.06 11.24
CA ARG A 22 -4.25 -0.17 10.29
C ARG A 22 -3.86 -1.07 9.12
N ARG A 23 -4.40 -0.82 7.93
CA ARG A 23 -3.75 -1.21 6.69
C ARG A 23 -2.38 -0.53 6.73
N GLN A 24 -1.38 -1.22 7.27
CA GLN A 24 0.00 -0.93 6.94
C GLN A 24 0.08 -1.17 5.45
N ARG A 25 -0.02 -0.08 4.68
CA ARG A 25 0.44 -0.06 3.30
C ARG A 25 1.90 -0.51 3.39
N PRO A 26 2.30 -1.68 2.85
CA PRO A 26 3.68 -2.12 2.95
C PRO A 26 4.55 -0.97 2.43
N LEU A 27 5.55 -0.58 3.22
CA LEU A 27 6.45 0.55 2.91
C LEU A 27 7.31 0.31 1.66
N GLN A 28 7.16 -0.85 1.01
CA GLN A 28 7.58 -1.08 -0.36
C GLN A 28 6.48 -1.87 -1.06
N ASP A 29 5.69 -1.19 -1.90
CA ASP A 29 4.96 -1.88 -2.96
C ASP A 29 6.03 -2.61 -3.80
N GLU A 30 6.03 -3.94 -3.73
CA GLU A 30 6.95 -4.83 -4.46
C GLU A 30 7.19 -4.28 -5.88
N CYS A 31 8.46 -4.02 -6.23
CA CYS A 31 8.73 -3.44 -7.55
C CYS A 31 8.52 -4.48 -8.65
N LYS A 32 7.31 -4.46 -9.19
CA LYS A 32 6.88 -5.32 -10.29
C LYS A 32 6.04 -4.56 -11.29
N ASP A 33 6.03 -5.10 -12.50
CA ASP A 33 5.08 -4.67 -13.52
C ASP A 33 3.72 -5.31 -13.24
N ARG A 34 2.67 -4.50 -13.27
CA ARG A 34 1.27 -4.91 -13.11
C ARG A 34 0.59 -5.14 -14.45
N SER A 35 1.12 -4.53 -15.53
CA SER A 35 0.60 -4.72 -16.88
C SER A 35 1.45 -5.69 -17.69
N ARG A 36 0.80 -6.51 -18.52
CA ARG A 36 1.46 -7.37 -19.51
C ARG A 36 2.02 -6.59 -20.71
N ASN A 37 1.58 -5.35 -20.91
CA ASN A 37 1.88 -4.55 -22.11
C ASN A 37 3.01 -3.53 -21.90
N CYS A 38 3.80 -3.64 -20.82
CA CYS A 38 4.84 -2.67 -20.50
C CYS A 38 5.91 -2.55 -21.60
N LYS A 39 6.29 -3.67 -22.23
CA LYS A 39 7.23 -3.69 -23.37
C LYS A 39 6.75 -2.82 -24.54
N ASN A 40 5.46 -2.86 -24.86
CA ASN A 40 4.87 -2.09 -25.97
C ASN A 40 4.82 -0.58 -25.66
N LYS A 41 4.95 -0.20 -24.38
CA LYS A 41 4.83 1.17 -23.88
C LYS A 41 6.16 1.72 -23.37
N LEU A 42 7.31 1.09 -23.68
CA LEU A 42 8.64 1.55 -23.25
C LEU A 42 8.90 3.03 -23.54
N LYS A 43 8.45 3.53 -24.69
CA LYS A 43 8.59 4.94 -25.06
C LYS A 43 7.87 5.90 -24.10
N TRP A 44 6.89 5.43 -23.35
CA TRP A 44 6.15 6.22 -22.37
C TRP A 44 6.93 6.46 -21.07
N CYS A 45 7.98 5.67 -20.79
CA CYS A 45 8.85 5.92 -19.63
C CYS A 45 9.53 7.29 -19.68
N LYS A 46 9.73 7.86 -20.89
CA LYS A 46 10.38 9.16 -21.12
C LYS A 46 9.45 10.15 -21.85
N SER A 47 8.14 9.93 -21.77
CA SER A 47 7.16 10.82 -22.38
C SER A 47 7.13 12.17 -21.65
N THR A 48 6.87 13.25 -22.37
CA THR A 48 6.55 14.56 -21.76
C THR A 48 5.08 14.64 -21.32
N ASP A 49 4.22 13.76 -21.85
CA ASP A 49 2.84 13.59 -21.39
C ASP A 49 2.82 12.96 -19.99
N GLU A 50 2.40 13.74 -19.00
CA GLU A 50 2.34 13.35 -17.59
C GLU A 50 1.43 12.14 -17.35
N GLY A 51 0.31 12.04 -18.09
CA GLY A 51 -0.62 10.92 -17.98
C GLY A 51 0.03 9.60 -18.40
N ARG A 52 0.83 9.61 -19.47
CA ARG A 52 1.61 8.45 -19.92
C ARG A 52 2.67 8.06 -18.90
N VAL A 53 3.41 9.04 -18.35
CA VAL A 53 4.42 8.77 -17.32
C VAL A 53 3.76 8.19 -16.06
N TYR A 54 2.65 8.78 -15.61
CA TYR A 54 1.88 8.27 -14.47
C TYR A 54 1.42 6.81 -14.71
N GLN A 55 0.86 6.52 -15.89
CA GLN A 55 0.49 5.15 -16.25
C GLN A 55 1.66 4.17 -16.17
N MET A 56 2.87 4.60 -16.55
CA MET A 56 4.07 3.78 -16.42
C MET A 56 4.55 3.64 -14.97
N LYS A 57 4.46 4.70 -14.15
CA LYS A 57 4.76 4.66 -12.71
C LYS A 57 3.83 3.74 -11.92
N VAL A 58 2.58 3.59 -12.33
CA VAL A 58 1.64 2.69 -11.64
C VAL A 58 1.75 1.25 -12.13
N ASN A 59 1.89 1.05 -13.45
CA ASN A 59 1.72 -0.28 -14.06
C ASN A 59 3.02 -0.95 -14.50
N CYS A 60 4.10 -0.19 -14.70
CA CYS A 60 5.30 -0.65 -15.40
C CYS A 60 6.59 -0.18 -14.72
N ARG A 61 6.59 -0.15 -13.39
CA ARG A 61 7.72 0.36 -12.58
C ARG A 61 9.02 -0.37 -12.87
N LYS A 62 8.98 -1.70 -12.95
CA LYS A 62 10.18 -2.49 -13.18
C LYS A 62 10.68 -2.29 -14.61
N THR A 63 9.78 -2.27 -15.59
CA THR A 63 10.13 -1.99 -16.99
C THR A 63 10.74 -0.60 -17.19
N CYS A 64 10.26 0.43 -16.47
CA CYS A 64 10.77 1.80 -16.58
C CYS A 64 11.84 2.18 -15.53
N ASN A 65 12.24 1.26 -14.65
CA ASN A 65 13.13 1.52 -13.52
C ASN A 65 12.63 2.60 -12.53
N PHE A 66 11.31 2.66 -12.29
CA PHE A 66 10.68 3.55 -11.29
C PHE A 66 10.51 2.86 -9.91
N CYS A 67 11.41 1.95 -9.56
CA CYS A 67 11.32 1.20 -8.31
C CYS A 67 11.59 2.07 -7.07
N ASP A 68 12.44 3.08 -7.20
CA ASP A 68 12.84 3.94 -6.07
C ASP A 68 11.96 5.19 -5.94
N GLU A 69 11.01 5.37 -6.85
CA GLU A 69 10.10 6.50 -6.81
C GLU A 69 8.94 6.24 -5.83
N PRO A 70 8.68 7.16 -4.87
CA PRO A 70 7.50 7.06 -4.04
C PRO A 70 6.26 7.19 -4.94
N MET A 71 5.34 6.21 -4.86
CA MET A 71 4.03 6.33 -5.48
C MET A 71 3.20 7.34 -4.69
N ILE A 72 3.43 8.62 -4.93
CA ILE A 72 2.56 9.70 -4.48
C ILE A 72 1.38 9.69 -5.47
N VAL A 73 0.27 9.13 -5.02
CA VAL A 73 -1.04 9.13 -5.71
C VAL A 73 -1.80 10.35 -5.28
#